data_AF-A0A519LE42-F1
#
_entry.id   AF-A0A519LE42-F1
#
_cell.length_a   1.000
_cell.length_b   1.000
_cell.length_c   1.000
_cell.angle_alpha   90.00
_cell.angle_beta   90.00
_cell.angle_gamma   90.00
#
_symmetry.space_group_name_H-M   'P 1'
#
loop_
_entity.id
_entity.type
_entity.pdbx_description
1 polymer ?
#
loop_
_entity_poly.entity_id
_entity_poly.type
_entity_poly.pdbx_seq_one_letter_code
_entity_poly.pdbx_strand_id
1 'polypeptide(L)'
;MIEDNADETPFRWRNCHADIGTWRHAQTLELLLTDVIRPGLENLGAKIVALGESDDPGDIFFQSDVEEMLNETKLTYALAIQSIWERQFRAYVKGVARDLRPDLDLERKLEKADWNSLTGQFRRLRGIRLEAFPSFPALDTLQHLGNACRHGDGDSARILAARCPDLWKTYPPLPDAFGGPVDVPRTVALIDLPVARLHEFVEAIARFWRDASYIYNESIERKHESLVKQLERERHEREWLPTIAMAEKPEA
;
A
#
# COMPACT_ATOMS: atom_id res chain seq x y z
N MET A 1 -6.84 2.32 43.80
CA MET A 1 -6.52 1.50 42.62
C MET A 1 -7.13 2.21 41.45
N ILE A 2 -6.32 2.91 40.67
CA ILE A 2 -6.76 3.48 39.40
C ILE A 2 -6.72 2.29 38.44
N GLU A 3 -7.88 1.83 38.00
CA GLU A 3 -7.97 0.91 36.87
C GLU A 3 -7.40 1.68 35.68
N ASP A 4 -6.14 1.39 35.30
CA ASP A 4 -5.58 1.86 34.04
C ASP A 4 -6.49 1.33 32.94
N ASN A 5 -7.24 2.24 32.32
CA ASN A 5 -8.16 1.93 31.25
C ASN A 5 -7.30 1.44 30.08
N ALA A 6 -7.24 0.12 29.85
CA ALA A 6 -6.41 -0.49 28.82
C ALA A 6 -6.68 0.07 27.39
N ASP A 7 -7.84 0.71 27.21
CA ASP A 7 -8.22 1.44 25.99
C ASP A 7 -7.43 2.75 25.75
N GLU A 8 -6.79 3.33 26.77
CA GLU A 8 -6.03 4.59 26.63
C GLU A 8 -4.51 4.40 26.65
N THR A 9 -4.02 3.22 27.07
CA THR A 9 -2.59 2.94 27.17
C THR A 9 -1.95 2.79 25.78
N PRO A 10 -0.95 3.62 25.42
CA PRO A 10 -0.27 3.51 24.13
C PRO A 10 0.39 2.15 23.97
N PHE A 11 0.16 1.52 22.82
CA PHE A 11 0.84 0.30 22.43
C PHE A 11 2.33 0.56 22.24
N ARG A 12 3.15 -0.39 22.72
CA ARG A 12 4.60 -0.38 22.57
C ARG A 12 5.06 -1.74 22.09
N TRP A 13 6.13 -1.76 21.31
CA TRP A 13 6.80 -3.00 20.91
C TRP A 13 8.24 -3.01 21.40
N ARG A 14 8.89 -4.17 21.29
CA ARG A 14 10.32 -4.26 21.56
C ARG A 14 11.10 -3.67 20.39
N ASN A 15 11.76 -2.54 20.63
CA ASN A 15 12.62 -1.89 19.64
C ASN A 15 13.82 -2.78 19.26
N CYS A 16 14.24 -2.71 18.00
CA CYS A 16 15.45 -3.34 17.49
C CYS A 16 16.15 -2.47 16.43
N HIS A 17 17.26 -2.94 15.87
CA HIS A 17 18.02 -2.18 14.88
C HIS A 17 17.20 -1.96 13.59
N ALA A 18 16.33 -2.90 13.22
CA ALA A 18 15.48 -2.77 12.04
C ALA A 18 14.50 -1.58 12.09
N ASP A 19 14.20 -1.04 13.28
CA ASP A 19 13.36 0.16 13.42
C ASP A 19 14.07 1.45 13.01
N ILE A 20 15.42 1.44 13.05
CA ILE A 20 16.24 2.60 12.77
C ILE A 20 16.23 2.88 11.26
N GLY A 21 15.89 4.11 10.88
CA GLY A 21 15.96 4.54 9.49
C GLY A 21 14.76 4.16 8.63
N THR A 22 13.71 3.57 9.20
CA THR A 22 12.45 3.25 8.50
C THR A 22 11.79 4.49 7.87
N TRP A 23 12.03 5.69 8.41
CA TRP A 23 11.62 6.97 7.83
C TRP A 23 12.08 7.16 6.36
N ARG A 24 13.22 6.58 5.99
CA ARG A 24 13.74 6.68 4.61
C ARG A 24 12.84 5.94 3.61
N HIS A 25 12.11 4.92 4.04
CA HIS A 25 11.22 4.16 3.18
C HIS A 25 10.05 5.00 2.67
N ALA A 26 9.48 5.84 3.54
CA ALA A 26 8.45 6.81 3.16
C ALA A 26 9.01 7.80 2.12
N GLN A 27 10.16 8.40 2.42
CA GLN A 27 10.80 9.37 1.52
C GLN A 27 11.10 8.80 0.14
N THR A 28 11.59 7.56 0.04
CA THR A 28 11.85 6.91 -1.27
C THR A 28 10.60 6.87 -2.15
N LEU A 29 9.43 6.55 -1.59
CA LEU A 29 8.20 6.44 -2.38
C LEU A 29 7.57 7.79 -2.69
N GLU A 30 7.65 8.75 -1.77
CA GLU A 30 7.22 10.13 -2.02
C GLU A 30 8.02 10.77 -3.17
N LEU A 31 9.34 10.54 -3.21
CA LEU A 31 10.19 10.96 -4.33
C LEU A 31 9.86 10.21 -5.62
N LEU A 32 9.65 8.89 -5.58
CA LEU A 32 9.22 8.13 -6.76
C LEU A 32 7.92 8.69 -7.34
N LEU A 33 6.95 9.00 -6.49
CA LEU A 33 5.68 9.54 -6.91
C LEU A 33 5.82 10.93 -7.56
N THR A 34 6.57 11.81 -6.90
CA THR A 34 6.67 13.22 -7.27
C THR A 34 7.59 13.45 -8.45
N ASP A 35 8.72 12.75 -8.50
CA ASP A 35 9.79 13.04 -9.45
C ASP A 35 9.76 12.10 -10.67
N VAL A 36 9.05 10.97 -10.60
CA VAL A 36 9.03 9.97 -11.67
C VAL A 36 7.61 9.68 -12.16
N ILE A 37 6.73 9.22 -11.27
CA ILE A 37 5.40 8.75 -11.67
C ILE A 37 4.55 9.91 -12.20
N ARG A 38 4.40 10.97 -11.41
CA ARG A 38 3.56 12.12 -11.79
C ARG A 38 4.02 12.76 -13.11
N PRO A 39 5.30 13.15 -13.28
CA PRO A 39 5.75 13.75 -14.54
C PRO A 39 5.59 12.81 -15.74
N GLY A 40 5.81 11.51 -15.55
CA GLY A 40 5.61 10.50 -16.60
C GLY A 40 4.17 10.44 -17.09
N LEU A 41 3.21 10.41 -16.15
CA LEU A 41 1.78 10.39 -16.47
C LEU A 41 1.29 11.71 -17.07
N GLU A 42 1.76 12.84 -16.56
CA GLU A 42 1.43 14.18 -17.08
C GLU A 42 1.90 14.35 -18.53
N ASN A 43 3.11 13.88 -18.85
CA ASN A 43 3.63 13.92 -20.22
C ASN A 43 2.78 13.09 -21.19
N LEU A 44 2.39 11.88 -20.79
CA LEU A 44 1.49 11.04 -21.60
C LEU A 44 0.11 11.69 -21.77
N GLY A 45 -0.45 12.27 -20.70
CA GLY A 45 -1.70 13.01 -20.76
C GLY A 45 -1.66 14.21 -21.71
N ALA A 46 -0.58 15.00 -21.65
CA ALA A 46 -0.37 16.12 -22.56
C ALA A 46 -0.28 15.68 -24.02
N LYS A 47 0.36 14.53 -24.28
CA LYS A 47 0.45 13.95 -25.63
C LYS A 47 -0.91 13.51 -26.17
N ILE A 48 -1.76 12.91 -25.33
CA ILE A 48 -3.14 12.53 -25.70
C ILE A 48 -3.94 13.76 -26.11
N VAL A 49 -3.89 14.84 -25.31
CA VAL A 49 -4.57 16.10 -25.62
C VAL A 49 -4.09 16.67 -26.95
N ALA A 50 -2.76 16.74 -27.16
CA ALA A 50 -2.20 17.27 -28.41
C ALA A 50 -2.61 16.49 -29.66
N LEU A 51 -2.70 15.15 -29.56
CA LEU A 51 -3.18 14.31 -30.67
C LEU A 51 -4.67 14.52 -30.94
N GLY A 52 -5.50 14.67 -29.90
CA GLY A 52 -6.93 14.90 -30.04
C GLY A 52 -7.29 16.29 -30.60
N GLU A 53 -6.39 17.26 -30.50
CA GLU A 53 -6.52 18.60 -31.09
C GLU A 53 -5.95 18.69 -32.52
N SER A 54 -5.37 17.61 -33.05
CA SER A 54 -4.74 17.59 -34.37
C SER A 54 -5.77 17.46 -35.50
N ASP A 55 -5.48 18.11 -36.63
CA ASP A 55 -6.25 17.99 -37.87
C ASP A 55 -5.82 16.78 -38.75
N ASP A 56 -4.79 16.02 -38.35
CA ASP A 56 -4.34 14.82 -39.07
C ASP A 56 -5.27 13.62 -38.77
N PRO A 57 -5.95 13.03 -39.78
CA PRO A 57 -6.82 11.87 -39.57
C PRO A 57 -6.10 10.64 -38.97
N GLY A 58 -4.78 10.52 -39.16
CA GLY A 58 -3.98 9.47 -38.56
C GLY A 58 -3.85 9.59 -37.05
N ASP A 59 -3.89 10.83 -36.52
CA ASP A 59 -3.62 11.10 -35.11
C ASP A 59 -4.70 10.55 -34.17
N ILE A 60 -5.92 10.31 -34.67
CA ILE A 60 -6.99 9.65 -33.90
C ILE A 60 -6.60 8.21 -33.52
N PHE A 61 -5.95 7.47 -34.43
CA PHE A 61 -5.48 6.11 -34.14
C PHE A 61 -4.30 6.15 -33.16
N PHE A 62 -3.37 7.07 -33.37
CA PHE A 62 -2.26 7.28 -32.45
C PHE A 62 -2.72 7.71 -31.06
N GLN A 63 -3.79 8.50 -30.95
CA GLN A 63 -4.36 8.89 -29.67
C GLN A 63 -4.83 7.65 -28.89
N SER A 64 -5.58 6.76 -29.53
CA SER A 64 -6.05 5.50 -28.92
C SER A 64 -4.87 4.64 -28.42
N ASP A 65 -3.81 4.51 -29.22
CA ASP A 65 -2.62 3.75 -28.82
C ASP A 65 -1.93 4.38 -27.60
N VAL A 66 -1.87 5.71 -27.52
CA VAL A 66 -1.27 6.42 -26.39
C VAL A 66 -2.16 6.31 -25.13
N GLU A 67 -3.49 6.28 -25.27
CA GLU A 67 -4.42 6.04 -24.15
C GLU A 67 -4.25 4.64 -23.56
N GLU A 68 -4.09 3.61 -24.40
CA GLU A 68 -3.78 2.25 -23.96
C GLU A 68 -2.41 2.21 -23.25
N MET A 69 -1.39 2.83 -23.85
CA MET A 69 -0.07 2.94 -23.24
C MET A 69 -0.09 3.68 -21.90
N LEU A 70 -0.92 4.73 -21.75
CA LEU A 70 -1.10 5.42 -20.48
C LEU A 70 -1.66 4.46 -19.42
N ASN A 71 -2.65 3.65 -19.76
CA ASN A 71 -3.22 2.69 -18.83
C ASN A 71 -2.20 1.62 -18.38
N GLU A 72 -1.48 1.02 -19.33
CA GLU A 72 -0.40 0.06 -19.05
C GLU A 72 0.72 0.67 -18.19
N THR A 73 1.03 1.95 -18.44
CA THR A 73 2.01 2.69 -17.64
C THR A 73 1.56 2.83 -16.18
N LYS A 74 0.27 3.12 -15.94
CA LYS A 74 -0.27 3.20 -14.56
C LYS A 74 -0.19 1.84 -13.85
N LEU A 75 -0.53 0.74 -14.53
CA LEU A 75 -0.43 -0.61 -13.97
C LEU A 75 1.02 -0.99 -13.67
N THR A 76 1.95 -0.60 -14.55
CA THR A 76 3.39 -0.77 -14.36
C THR A 76 3.88 -0.01 -13.13
N TYR A 77 3.45 1.23 -12.94
CA TYR A 77 3.79 2.01 -11.74
C TYR A 77 3.19 1.40 -10.47
N ALA A 78 1.94 0.91 -10.50
CA ALA A 78 1.36 0.20 -9.35
C ALA A 78 2.18 -1.04 -8.97
N LEU A 79 2.60 -1.84 -9.95
CA LEU A 79 3.47 -3.01 -9.74
C LEU A 79 4.83 -2.61 -9.15
N ALA A 80 5.40 -1.50 -9.60
CA ALA A 80 6.66 -0.98 -9.07
C ALA A 80 6.51 -0.53 -7.61
N ILE A 81 5.44 0.20 -7.28
CA ILE A 81 5.12 0.62 -5.90
C ILE A 81 4.94 -0.61 -5.01
N GLN A 82 4.12 -1.59 -5.42
CA GLN A 82 3.93 -2.84 -4.67
C GLN A 82 5.26 -3.57 -4.45
N SER A 83 6.09 -3.67 -5.48
CA SER A 83 7.39 -4.37 -5.38
C SER A 83 8.37 -3.64 -4.46
N ILE A 84 8.34 -2.31 -4.40
CA ILE A 84 9.14 -1.54 -3.43
C ILE A 84 8.63 -1.77 -2.01
N TRP A 85 7.32 -1.63 -1.79
CA TRP A 85 6.68 -1.87 -0.51
C TRP A 85 7.00 -3.27 0.05
N GLU A 86 6.77 -4.31 -0.74
CA GLU A 86 7.01 -5.69 -0.31
C GLU A 86 8.46 -5.91 0.08
N ARG A 87 9.42 -5.38 -0.70
CA ARG A 87 10.85 -5.49 -0.37
C ARG A 87 11.19 -4.76 0.93
N GLN A 88 10.68 -3.54 1.14
CA GLN A 88 10.88 -2.78 2.36
C GLN A 88 10.31 -3.52 3.57
N PHE A 89 9.05 -3.95 3.48
CA PHE A 89 8.37 -4.66 4.56
C PHE A 89 9.04 -6.00 4.87
N ARG A 90 9.37 -6.80 3.85
CA ARG A 90 10.10 -8.07 4.01
C ARG A 90 11.47 -7.87 4.66
N ALA A 91 12.24 -6.89 4.19
CA ALA A 91 13.54 -6.56 4.77
C ALA A 91 13.42 -6.13 6.23
N TYR A 92 12.41 -5.32 6.54
CA TYR A 92 12.10 -4.92 7.91
C TYR A 92 11.80 -6.13 8.79
N VAL A 93 10.81 -6.96 8.44
CA VAL A 93 10.41 -8.14 9.24
C VAL A 93 11.58 -9.12 9.41
N LYS A 94 12.41 -9.31 8.38
CA LYS A 94 13.66 -10.09 8.48
C LYS A 94 14.61 -9.50 9.53
N GLY A 95 14.83 -8.18 9.50
CA GLY A 95 15.66 -7.49 10.49
C GLY A 95 15.10 -7.63 11.91
N VAL A 96 13.78 -7.51 12.09
CA VAL A 96 13.12 -7.75 13.38
C VAL A 96 13.36 -9.18 13.86
N ALA A 97 13.18 -10.17 12.98
CA ALA A 97 13.37 -11.57 13.30
C ALA A 97 14.82 -11.86 13.73
N ARG A 98 15.79 -11.33 13.00
CA ARG A 98 17.23 -11.47 13.29
C ARG A 98 17.57 -10.91 14.66
N ASP A 99 17.06 -9.74 15.00
CA ASP A 99 17.44 -9.05 16.23
C ASP A 99 16.67 -9.55 17.47
N LEU A 100 15.38 -9.91 17.30
CA LEU A 100 14.52 -10.30 18.42
C LEU A 100 14.45 -11.82 18.64
N ARG A 101 14.66 -12.62 17.59
CA ARG A 101 14.54 -14.10 17.57
C ARG A 101 15.66 -14.77 16.76
N PRO A 102 16.95 -14.52 17.09
CA PRO A 102 18.08 -15.10 16.34
C PRO A 102 18.13 -16.64 16.41
N ASP A 103 17.45 -17.24 17.39
CA ASP A 103 17.40 -18.67 17.66
C ASP A 103 16.54 -19.48 16.66
N LEU A 104 15.60 -18.84 15.96
CA LEU A 104 14.54 -19.54 15.24
C LEU A 104 14.76 -19.72 13.72
N ASP A 105 15.89 -19.25 13.18
CA ASP A 105 16.19 -19.24 11.73
C ASP A 105 15.03 -18.66 10.90
N LEU A 106 14.30 -17.68 11.48
CA LEU A 106 13.15 -17.05 10.84
C LEU A 106 13.57 -16.19 9.64
N GLU A 107 14.75 -15.60 9.68
CA GLU A 107 15.26 -14.75 8.60
C GLU A 107 15.29 -15.50 7.26
N ARG A 108 15.78 -16.75 7.25
CA ARG A 108 15.82 -17.60 6.06
C ARG A 108 14.42 -17.99 5.58
N LYS A 109 13.51 -18.30 6.50
CA LYS A 109 12.12 -18.64 6.17
C LYS A 109 11.37 -17.46 5.55
N LEU A 110 11.67 -16.25 6.02
CA LEU A 110 11.05 -15.00 5.56
C LEU A 110 11.51 -14.55 4.17
N GLU A 111 12.63 -15.08 3.65
CA GLU A 111 13.13 -14.74 2.32
C GLU A 111 12.14 -15.13 1.21
N LYS A 112 11.45 -16.26 1.38
CA LYS A 112 10.48 -16.80 0.42
C LYS A 112 9.06 -16.89 0.96
N ALA A 113 8.80 -16.27 2.10
CA ALA A 113 7.47 -16.27 2.71
C ALA A 113 6.47 -15.58 1.77
N ASP A 114 5.30 -16.19 1.58
CA ASP A 114 4.16 -15.51 0.98
C ASP A 114 3.68 -14.36 1.87
N TRP A 115 2.74 -13.57 1.34
CA TRP A 115 2.20 -12.40 2.04
C TRP A 115 1.59 -12.75 3.41
N ASN A 116 0.76 -13.80 3.46
CA ASN A 116 0.08 -14.22 4.70
C ASN A 116 1.06 -14.68 5.77
N SER A 117 2.10 -15.42 5.37
CA SER A 117 3.18 -15.83 6.27
C SER A 117 3.95 -14.61 6.76
N LEU A 118 4.24 -13.65 5.89
CA LEU A 118 4.97 -12.43 6.24
C LEU A 118 4.19 -11.55 7.24
N THR A 119 2.90 -11.31 7.02
CA THR A 119 2.03 -10.55 7.95
C THR A 119 1.84 -11.30 9.27
N GLY A 120 1.70 -12.63 9.21
CA GLY A 120 1.63 -13.48 10.40
C GLY A 120 2.89 -13.41 11.26
N GLN A 121 4.08 -13.39 10.64
CA GLN A 121 5.34 -13.21 11.38
C GLN A 121 5.49 -11.80 11.92
N PHE A 122 5.07 -10.76 11.19
CA PHE A 122 5.03 -9.39 11.71
C PHE A 122 4.20 -9.33 13.00
N ARG A 123 2.99 -9.90 13.00
CA ARG A 123 2.15 -9.98 14.22
C ARG A 123 2.86 -10.68 15.37
N ARG A 124 3.48 -11.83 15.11
CA ARG A 124 4.19 -12.61 16.15
C ARG A 124 5.40 -11.87 16.73
N LEU A 125 6.13 -11.14 15.91
CA LEU A 125 7.35 -10.44 16.32
C LEU A 125 7.06 -9.09 16.95
N ARG A 126 6.04 -8.36 16.48
CA ARG A 126 5.70 -7.01 16.91
C ARG A 126 4.56 -6.93 17.90
N GLY A 127 3.74 -7.97 18.02
CA GLY A 127 2.58 -7.98 18.91
C GLY A 127 1.38 -7.20 18.38
N ILE A 128 1.43 -6.66 17.16
CA ILE A 128 0.32 -5.94 16.52
C ILE A 128 0.08 -6.48 15.11
N ARG A 129 -1.19 -6.57 14.73
CA ARG A 129 -1.61 -6.99 13.40
C ARG A 129 -1.37 -5.88 12.38
N LEU A 130 -1.05 -6.25 11.14
CA LEU A 130 -0.92 -5.25 10.07
C LEU A 130 -2.28 -4.58 9.81
N GLU A 131 -3.36 -5.33 9.97
CA GLU A 131 -4.77 -4.94 9.87
C GLU A 131 -5.18 -3.86 10.88
N ALA A 132 -4.43 -3.69 11.96
CA ALA A 132 -4.71 -2.65 12.96
C ALA A 132 -4.28 -1.24 12.47
N PHE A 133 -3.42 -1.17 11.45
CA PHE A 133 -2.95 0.09 10.89
C PHE A 133 -4.01 0.67 9.93
N PRO A 134 -4.30 1.99 9.99
CA PRO A 134 -5.28 2.62 9.10
C PRO A 134 -4.93 2.49 7.61
N SER A 135 -3.65 2.36 7.29
CA SER A 135 -3.17 2.17 5.92
C SER A 135 -3.45 0.78 5.35
N PHE A 136 -3.80 -0.21 6.18
CA PHE A 136 -3.91 -1.60 5.75
C PHE A 136 -4.87 -1.83 4.57
N PRO A 137 -6.09 -1.27 4.52
CA PRO A 137 -6.99 -1.53 3.39
C PRO A 137 -6.39 -1.16 2.03
N ALA A 138 -5.65 -0.05 1.97
CA ALA A 138 -4.96 0.38 0.76
C ALA A 138 -3.75 -0.51 0.45
N LEU A 139 -2.99 -0.93 1.46
CA LEU A 139 -1.85 -1.85 1.29
C LEU A 139 -2.29 -3.24 0.83
N ASP A 140 -3.39 -3.76 1.35
CA ASP A 140 -3.98 -5.05 0.95
C ASP A 140 -4.49 -5.00 -0.49
N THR A 141 -5.16 -3.90 -0.85
CA THR A 141 -5.56 -3.63 -2.24
C THR A 141 -4.36 -3.58 -3.17
N LEU A 142 -3.29 -2.85 -2.80
CA LEU A 142 -2.04 -2.79 -3.56
C LEU A 142 -1.40 -4.17 -3.73
N GLN A 143 -1.43 -5.00 -2.69
CA GLN A 143 -0.86 -6.35 -2.76
C GLN A 143 -1.60 -7.22 -3.78
N HIS A 144 -2.94 -7.20 -3.77
CA HIS A 144 -3.72 -7.90 -4.78
C HIS A 144 -3.50 -7.30 -6.18
N LEU A 145 -3.40 -5.97 -6.31
CA LEU A 145 -3.19 -5.31 -7.59
C LEU A 145 -1.84 -5.71 -8.21
N GLY A 146 -0.76 -5.66 -7.44
CA GLY A 146 0.55 -6.11 -7.90
C GLY A 146 0.56 -7.59 -8.31
N ASN A 147 -0.14 -8.45 -7.57
CA ASN A 147 -0.29 -9.87 -7.92
C ASN A 147 -1.08 -10.05 -9.23
N ALA A 148 -2.18 -9.30 -9.41
CA ALA A 148 -2.98 -9.33 -10.64
C ALA A 148 -2.17 -8.83 -11.84
N CYS A 149 -1.42 -7.73 -11.71
CA CYS A 149 -0.54 -7.24 -12.77
C CYS A 149 0.54 -8.26 -13.17
N ARG A 150 1.03 -9.07 -12.21
CA ARG A 150 2.09 -10.05 -12.46
C ARG A 150 1.58 -11.39 -13.01
N HIS A 151 0.38 -11.80 -12.62
CA HIS A 151 -0.14 -13.16 -12.87
C HIS A 151 -1.42 -13.20 -13.72
N GLY A 152 -2.02 -12.06 -14.06
CA GLY A 152 -3.26 -11.97 -14.83
C GLY A 152 -4.50 -12.30 -14.00
N ASP A 153 -5.48 -12.94 -14.65
CA ASP A 153 -6.87 -13.15 -14.17
C ASP A 153 -7.04 -14.22 -13.08
N GLY A 154 -6.07 -14.32 -12.17
CA GLY A 154 -6.09 -15.24 -11.03
C GLY A 154 -6.95 -14.78 -9.86
N ASP A 155 -6.78 -15.41 -8.70
CA ASP A 155 -7.59 -15.13 -7.50
C ASP A 155 -7.47 -13.69 -7.01
N SER A 156 -6.30 -13.06 -7.14
CA SER A 156 -6.13 -11.66 -6.76
C SER A 156 -6.98 -10.71 -7.63
N ALA A 157 -7.11 -10.99 -8.93
CA ALA A 157 -7.97 -10.21 -9.81
C ALA A 157 -9.45 -10.35 -9.42
N ARG A 158 -9.90 -11.56 -9.07
CA ARG A 158 -11.27 -11.82 -8.59
C ARG A 158 -11.57 -11.09 -7.27
N ILE A 159 -10.63 -11.12 -6.33
CA ILE A 159 -10.77 -10.43 -5.04
C ILE A 159 -10.88 -8.92 -5.25
N LEU A 160 -10.01 -8.34 -6.08
CA LEU A 160 -10.10 -6.92 -6.42
C LEU A 160 -11.41 -6.58 -7.13
N ALA A 161 -11.87 -7.42 -8.07
CA ALA A 161 -13.12 -7.18 -8.79
C ALA A 161 -14.32 -7.11 -7.85
N ALA A 162 -14.30 -7.88 -6.76
CA ALA A 162 -15.33 -7.83 -5.74
C ALA A 162 -15.20 -6.62 -4.80
N ARG A 163 -13.97 -6.25 -4.40
CA ARG A 163 -13.73 -5.22 -3.36
C ARG A 163 -13.59 -3.80 -3.90
N CYS A 164 -13.08 -3.65 -5.11
CA CYS A 164 -12.76 -2.38 -5.75
C CYS A 164 -13.31 -2.35 -7.18
N PRO A 165 -14.64 -2.49 -7.37
CA PRO A 165 -15.25 -2.54 -8.71
C PRO A 165 -14.98 -1.26 -9.52
N ASP A 166 -14.66 -0.15 -8.87
CA ASP A 166 -14.28 1.13 -9.45
C ASP A 166 -12.96 1.08 -10.25
N LEU A 167 -12.15 0.04 -10.08
CA LEU A 167 -10.92 -0.15 -10.86
C LEU A 167 -11.17 -0.68 -12.28
N TRP A 168 -12.38 -1.10 -12.62
CA TRP A 168 -12.70 -1.66 -13.94
C TRP A 168 -13.40 -0.64 -14.83
N LYS A 169 -13.01 -0.62 -16.11
CA LYS A 169 -13.76 0.12 -17.13
C LYS A 169 -15.20 -0.36 -17.15
N THR A 170 -16.13 0.57 -17.02
CA THR A 170 -17.56 0.30 -17.17
C THR A 170 -17.95 0.64 -18.60
N TYR A 171 -18.37 -0.37 -19.37
CA TYR A 171 -18.92 -0.14 -20.70
C TYR A 171 -20.43 0.12 -20.58
N PRO A 172 -20.98 1.11 -21.30
CA PRO A 172 -22.42 1.26 -21.38
C PRO A 172 -23.04 -0.03 -21.95
N PRO A 173 -24.25 -0.42 -21.50
CA PRO A 173 -24.91 -1.59 -22.03
C PRO A 173 -25.11 -1.44 -23.54
N LEU A 174 -24.90 -2.53 -24.28
CA LEU A 174 -25.21 -2.57 -25.70
C LEU A 174 -26.69 -2.24 -25.92
N PRO A 175 -27.06 -1.50 -26.98
CA PRO A 175 -28.46 -1.28 -27.32
C PRO A 175 -29.20 -2.62 -27.46
N ASP A 176 -30.48 -2.68 -27.04
CA ASP A 176 -31.28 -3.91 -27.01
C ASP A 176 -31.28 -4.70 -28.33
N ALA A 177 -31.10 -4.01 -29.46
CA ALA A 177 -30.95 -4.58 -30.80
C ALA A 177 -29.78 -5.57 -30.94
N PHE A 178 -28.81 -5.55 -30.02
CA PHE A 178 -27.61 -6.40 -30.01
C PHE A 178 -27.62 -7.46 -28.90
N GLY A 179 -28.76 -7.69 -28.23
CA GLY A 179 -28.93 -8.80 -27.29
C GLY A 179 -28.61 -8.47 -25.84
N GLY A 180 -29.22 -7.40 -25.31
CA GLY A 180 -29.26 -7.08 -23.88
C GLY A 180 -27.89 -6.78 -23.23
N PRO A 181 -27.85 -6.54 -21.90
CA PRO A 181 -26.61 -6.28 -21.20
C PRO A 181 -25.74 -7.55 -21.18
N VAL A 182 -24.58 -7.47 -21.84
CA VAL A 182 -23.53 -8.50 -21.76
C VAL A 182 -22.73 -8.24 -20.49
N ASP A 183 -22.64 -9.24 -19.60
CA ASP A 183 -21.72 -9.20 -18.47
C ASP A 183 -20.29 -9.35 -19.00
N VAL A 184 -19.58 -8.23 -19.17
CA VAL A 184 -18.21 -8.23 -19.68
C VAL A 184 -17.30 -8.80 -18.59
N PRO A 185 -16.56 -9.90 -18.85
CA PRO A 185 -15.66 -10.49 -17.86
C PRO A 185 -14.65 -9.45 -17.37
N ARG A 186 -14.58 -9.24 -16.05
CA ARG A 186 -13.61 -8.34 -15.41
C ARG A 186 -12.21 -8.93 -15.46
N THR A 187 -11.53 -8.77 -16.58
CA THR A 187 -10.13 -9.16 -16.76
C THR A 187 -9.17 -8.05 -16.32
N VAL A 188 -7.91 -8.39 -16.07
CA VAL A 188 -6.84 -7.45 -15.73
C VAL A 188 -6.61 -6.42 -16.84
N ALA A 189 -6.79 -6.83 -18.10
CA ALA A 189 -6.71 -5.95 -19.27
C ALA A 189 -7.75 -4.82 -19.26
N LEU A 190 -8.83 -4.96 -18.48
CA LEU A 190 -9.89 -3.97 -18.34
C LEU A 190 -9.76 -3.11 -17.08
N ILE A 191 -8.68 -3.27 -16.32
CA ILE A 191 -8.39 -2.35 -15.21
C ILE A 191 -8.08 -0.98 -15.80
N ASP A 192 -8.78 0.05 -15.34
CA ASP A 192 -8.45 1.45 -15.56
C ASP A 192 -8.12 2.07 -14.21
N LEU A 193 -6.83 2.09 -13.88
CA LEU A 193 -6.37 2.55 -12.59
C LEU A 193 -6.41 4.08 -12.54
N PRO A 194 -7.15 4.72 -11.62
CA PRO A 194 -7.09 6.17 -11.48
C PRO A 194 -5.72 6.60 -10.93
N VAL A 195 -5.20 7.75 -11.39
CA VAL A 195 -3.93 8.30 -10.87
C VAL A 195 -4.03 8.54 -9.35
N ALA A 196 -5.20 8.96 -8.87
CA ALA A 196 -5.48 9.11 -7.45
C ALA A 196 -5.21 7.83 -6.63
N ARG A 197 -5.46 6.64 -7.18
CA ARG A 197 -5.16 5.37 -6.50
C ARG A 197 -3.65 5.16 -6.33
N LEU A 198 -2.83 5.55 -7.31
CA LEU A 198 -1.37 5.51 -7.16
C LEU A 198 -0.90 6.42 -6.01
N HIS A 199 -1.50 7.62 -5.89
CA HIS A 199 -1.24 8.51 -4.77
C HIS A 199 -1.63 7.88 -3.43
N GLU A 200 -2.84 7.32 -3.35
CA GLU A 200 -3.34 6.66 -2.14
C GLU A 200 -2.42 5.52 -1.68
N PHE A 201 -1.90 4.71 -2.61
CA PHE A 201 -1.00 3.61 -2.27
C PHE A 201 0.33 4.11 -1.70
N VAL A 202 0.93 5.13 -2.31
CA VAL A 202 2.17 5.72 -1.80
C VAL A 202 1.94 6.36 -0.42
N GLU A 203 0.85 7.10 -0.25
CA GLU A 203 0.48 7.72 1.02
C GLU A 203 0.23 6.66 2.11
N ALA A 204 -0.42 5.54 1.76
CA ALA A 204 -0.65 4.44 2.70
C ALA A 204 0.66 3.81 3.18
N ILE A 205 1.65 3.63 2.28
CA ILE A 205 2.97 3.11 2.66
C ILE A 205 3.72 4.13 3.53
N ALA A 206 3.70 5.41 3.16
CA ALA A 206 4.32 6.46 3.96
C ALA A 206 3.70 6.56 5.36
N ARG A 207 2.36 6.49 5.44
CA ARG A 207 1.60 6.49 6.70
C ARG A 207 1.96 5.28 7.57
N PHE A 208 2.06 4.08 6.98
CA PHE A 208 2.52 2.90 7.71
C PHE A 208 3.90 3.11 8.36
N TRP A 209 4.88 3.63 7.62
CA TRP A 209 6.22 3.85 8.18
C TRP A 209 6.26 4.98 9.23
N ARG A 210 5.41 6.01 9.08
CA ARG A 210 5.21 7.05 10.10
C ARG A 210 4.57 6.49 11.37
N ASP A 211 3.58 5.63 11.24
CA ASP A 211 2.92 4.91 12.35
C ASP A 211 3.91 3.98 13.07
N ALA A 212 4.71 3.22 12.32
CA ALA A 212 5.78 2.39 12.87
C ALA A 212 6.83 3.22 13.62
N SER A 213 7.22 4.38 13.07
CA SER A 213 8.17 5.30 13.71
C SER A 213 7.61 5.88 15.01
N TYR A 214 6.31 6.17 15.06
CA TYR A 214 5.63 6.60 16.28
C TYR A 214 5.68 5.53 17.37
N ILE A 215 5.34 4.27 17.04
CA ILE A 215 5.40 3.15 18.00
C ILE A 215 6.84 2.96 18.50
N TYR A 216 7.82 3.04 17.59
CA TYR A 216 9.24 2.98 17.96
C TYR A 216 9.60 4.06 18.99
N ASN A 217 9.21 5.31 18.74
CA ASN A 217 9.49 6.44 19.63
C ASN A 217 8.77 6.29 20.98
N GLU A 218 7.51 5.85 21.00
CA GLU A 218 6.77 5.53 22.22
C GLU A 218 7.46 4.45 23.05
N SER A 219 8.09 3.48 22.38
CA SER A 219 8.73 2.32 22.99
C SER A 219 10.12 2.59 23.60
N ILE A 220 10.68 3.80 23.44
CA ILE A 220 11.95 4.18 24.06
C ILE A 220 11.76 4.37 25.58
N GLU A 221 12.51 3.63 26.41
CA GLU A 221 12.38 3.72 27.87
C GLU A 221 12.79 5.09 28.44
N ARG A 222 13.98 5.57 28.06
CA ARG A 222 14.52 6.86 28.51
C ARG A 222 14.52 7.85 27.36
N LYS A 223 13.56 8.77 27.39
CA LYS A 223 13.36 9.76 26.33
C LYS A 223 13.98 11.10 26.71
N HIS A 224 14.58 11.78 25.74
CA HIS A 224 14.97 13.18 25.90
C HIS A 224 13.70 14.06 25.99
N GLU A 225 13.77 15.19 26.70
CA GLU A 225 12.61 16.09 26.90
C GLU A 225 11.96 16.53 25.59
N SER A 226 12.75 16.76 24.55
CA SER A 226 12.23 17.11 23.21
C SER A 226 11.34 16.02 22.62
N LEU A 227 11.70 14.75 22.81
CA LEU A 227 10.91 13.62 22.32
C LEU A 227 9.64 13.44 23.16
N VAL A 228 9.70 13.68 24.46
CA VAL A 228 8.49 13.66 25.32
C VAL A 228 7.48 14.69 24.84
N LYS A 229 7.92 15.95 24.65
CA LYS A 229 7.04 17.03 24.13
C LYS A 229 6.50 16.73 22.74
N GLN A 230 7.32 16.13 21.88
CA GLN A 230 6.87 15.71 20.55
C GLN A 230 5.78 14.63 20.64
N LEU A 231 5.98 13.59 21.45
CA LEU A 231 5.00 12.51 21.62
C LEU A 231 3.70 13.00 22.26
N GLU A 232 3.78 13.91 23.22
CA GLU A 232 2.60 14.57 23.79
C GLU A 232 1.79 15.28 22.71
N ARG A 233 2.44 16.07 21.84
CA ARG A 233 1.77 16.72 20.71
C ARG A 233 1.16 15.69 19.74
N GLU A 234 1.91 14.66 19.37
CA GLU A 234 1.44 13.62 18.46
C GLU A 234 0.22 12.85 19.03
N ARG A 235 0.15 12.60 20.34
CA ARG A 235 -1.04 11.98 20.97
C ARG A 235 -2.30 12.83 20.84
N HIS A 236 -2.19 14.14 20.67
CA HIS A 236 -3.35 15.03 20.48
C HIS A 236 -3.70 15.22 19.00
N GLU A 237 -2.69 15.22 18.12
CA GLU A 237 -2.87 15.57 16.70
C GLU A 237 -3.15 14.35 15.81
N ARG A 238 -2.73 13.14 16.21
CA ARG A 238 -2.90 11.95 15.36
C ARG A 238 -4.35 11.49 15.33
N GLU A 239 -4.82 11.18 14.13
CA GLU A 239 -6.11 10.53 13.90
C GLU A 239 -6.17 9.10 14.42
N TRP A 240 -5.00 8.45 14.59
CA TRP A 240 -4.89 7.07 15.01
C TRP A 240 -3.77 6.90 16.03
N LEU A 241 -4.12 6.26 17.14
CA LEU A 241 -3.21 5.87 18.20
C LEU A 241 -3.33 4.37 18.42
N PRO A 242 -2.24 3.60 18.28
CA PRO A 242 -2.27 2.19 18.58
C PRO A 242 -2.37 2.00 20.10
N THR A 243 -3.35 1.20 20.54
CA THR A 243 -3.58 0.87 21.96
C THR A 243 -3.40 -0.63 22.20
N ILE A 244 -3.21 -1.03 23.45
CA ILE A 244 -3.05 -2.45 23.82
C ILE A 244 -4.29 -3.26 23.41
N ALA A 245 -5.50 -2.71 23.58
CA ALA A 245 -6.74 -3.38 23.17
C ALA A 245 -6.78 -3.74 21.67
N MET A 246 -6.18 -2.93 20.80
CA MET A 246 -6.10 -3.20 19.36
C MET A 246 -5.17 -4.37 19.02
N ALA A 247 -4.13 -4.57 19.84
CA ALA A 247 -3.19 -5.69 19.71
C ALA A 247 -3.80 -7.03 20.15
N GLU A 248 -4.71 -7.00 21.14
CA GLU A 248 -5.26 -8.21 21.78
C GLU A 248 -6.54 -8.75 21.14
N LYS A 249 -7.26 -7.98 20.30
CA LYS A 249 -8.51 -8.45 19.67
C LYS A 249 -8.31 -9.78 18.92
N PRO A 250 -9.01 -10.87 19.30
CA PRO A 250 -8.99 -12.14 18.57
C PRO A 250 -9.61 -12.00 17.17
N GLU A 251 -9.33 -12.97 16.29
CA GLU A 251 -10.03 -13.11 15.00
C GLU A 251 -11.54 -13.27 15.25
N ALA A 252 -12.33 -12.47 14.53
CA ALA A 252 -13.78 -12.64 14.43
C ALA A 252 -14.09 -13.58 13.25
#